data_AF-A0A3E0W7P4-F1
#
_entry.id   AF-A0A3E0W7P4-F1
#
_cell.length_a   1.000
_cell.length_b   1.000
_cell.length_c   1.000
_cell.angle_alpha   90.00
_cell.angle_beta   90.00
_cell.angle_gamma   90.00
#
_symmetry.space_group_name_H-M   'P 1'
#
loop_
_entity.id
_entity.type
_entity.pdbx_description
1 polymer ?
#
loop_
_entity_poly.entity_id
_entity_poly.type
_entity_poly.pdbx_seq_one_letter_code
_entity_poly.pdbx_strand_id
1 'polypeptide(L)'
;TWISVAEVAEVPFTAFSSKAKKDRVEGRLVVRRIPELNKKDLEHPTLFDTHRFHAFFTTTALDTVTADQVHRRHAIIEQVHADLKGSALGHLPSGRFTANAAWLVLAVIAFNLTRTAATITGPDLRSATTATIRRKLITVPARIASSGRRITLHLPRAWPWEAAWTTLFSHALAPPQS
;
A
#
# COMPACT_ATOMS: atom_id res chain seq x y z
N THR A 1 11.81 -18.01 -4.60
CA THR A 1 11.40 -16.84 -5.41
C THR A 1 10.24 -17.26 -6.29
N TRP A 2 9.00 -16.85 -5.96
CA TRP A 2 7.85 -17.11 -6.83
C TRP A 2 7.94 -16.18 -8.04
N ILE A 3 8.55 -16.64 -9.13
CA ILE A 3 8.50 -15.92 -10.41
C ILE A 3 7.13 -16.27 -11.01
N SER A 4 6.20 -15.30 -11.03
CA SER A 4 4.96 -15.51 -11.75
C SER A 4 5.29 -15.63 -13.24
N VAL A 5 5.09 -16.81 -13.82
CA VAL A 5 5.18 -17.04 -15.26
C VAL A 5 3.99 -16.33 -15.89
N ALA A 6 4.16 -15.07 -16.25
CA ALA A 6 3.11 -14.28 -16.88
C ALA A 6 3.63 -13.69 -18.18
N GLU A 7 2.79 -13.80 -19.19
CA GLU A 7 3.05 -13.29 -20.53
C GLU A 7 2.17 -12.06 -20.72
N VAL A 8 2.75 -10.99 -21.26
CA VAL A 8 2.04 -9.74 -21.50
C VAL A 8 2.20 -9.36 -22.97
N ALA A 9 1.09 -9.07 -23.63
CA ALA A 9 1.04 -8.63 -25.01
C ALA A 9 0.19 -7.36 -25.12
N GLU A 10 0.39 -6.60 -26.19
CA GLU A 10 -0.39 -5.40 -26.48
C GLU A 10 -0.83 -5.32 -27.93
N VAL A 11 -1.93 -4.61 -28.16
CA VAL A 11 -2.43 -4.26 -29.49
C VAL A 11 -2.93 -2.81 -29.51
N PRO A 12 -2.79 -2.08 -30.63
CA PRO A 12 -3.42 -0.78 -30.79
C PRO A 12 -4.94 -0.88 -30.56
N PHE A 13 -5.53 0.09 -29.86
CA PHE A 13 -6.95 0.08 -29.53
C PHE A 13 -7.52 1.50 -29.45
N THR A 14 -8.75 1.70 -29.93
CA THR A 14 -9.48 2.97 -29.79
C THR A 14 -10.68 2.77 -28.87
N ALA A 15 -10.62 3.37 -27.69
CA ALA A 15 -11.72 3.36 -26.74
C ALA A 15 -12.86 4.30 -27.19
N PHE A 16 -14.08 3.98 -26.75
CA PHE A 16 -15.30 4.74 -27.03
C PHE A 16 -15.60 4.92 -28.53
N SER A 17 -15.28 3.91 -29.35
CA SER A 17 -15.51 3.93 -30.81
C SER A 17 -16.96 4.20 -31.21
N SER A 18 -17.93 3.88 -30.36
CA SER A 18 -19.37 4.17 -30.55
C SER A 18 -19.75 5.65 -30.33
N LYS A 19 -18.86 6.47 -29.77
CA LYS A 19 -19.07 7.92 -29.56
C LYS A 19 -18.60 8.74 -30.77
N ALA A 20 -18.95 10.03 -30.75
CA ALA A 20 -18.49 10.99 -31.75
C ALA A 20 -16.96 11.01 -31.83
N LYS A 21 -16.39 11.31 -33.00
CA LYS A 21 -14.93 11.23 -33.24
C LYS A 21 -14.10 11.98 -32.19
N LYS A 22 -14.60 13.13 -31.69
CA LYS A 22 -13.94 13.95 -30.67
C LYS A 22 -13.83 13.29 -29.28
N ASP A 23 -14.68 12.32 -28.98
CA ASP A 23 -14.75 11.63 -27.68
C ASP A 23 -14.03 10.26 -27.72
N ARG A 24 -13.46 9.90 -28.87
CA ARG A 24 -12.69 8.67 -29.04
C ARG A 24 -11.29 8.87 -28.51
N VAL A 25 -10.77 7.85 -27.83
CA VAL A 25 -9.45 7.90 -27.21
C VAL A 25 -8.60 6.79 -27.81
N GLU A 26 -7.53 7.18 -28.51
CA GLU A 26 -6.55 6.25 -29.04
C GLU A 26 -5.57 5.82 -27.94
N GLY A 27 -5.20 4.55 -27.95
CA GLY A 27 -4.25 3.97 -27.02
C GLY A 27 -3.97 2.52 -27.40
N ARG A 28 -3.78 1.69 -26.38
CA ARG A 28 -3.50 0.26 -26.57
C ARG A 28 -4.22 -0.57 -25.53
N LEU A 29 -4.61 -1.76 -25.94
CA LEU A 29 -5.14 -2.80 -25.06
C LEU A 29 -3.97 -3.72 -24.69
N VAL A 30 -3.66 -3.80 -23.41
CA VAL A 30 -2.63 -4.69 -22.87
C VAL A 30 -3.33 -5.88 -22.23
N VAL A 31 -2.89 -7.09 -22.57
CA VAL A 31 -3.43 -8.35 -22.06
C VAL A 31 -2.33 -9.13 -21.37
N ARG A 32 -2.55 -9.42 -20.09
CA ARG A 32 -1.71 -10.30 -19.28
C ARG A 32 -2.36 -11.68 -19.18
N ARG A 33 -1.61 -12.73 -19.49
CA ARG A 33 -2.00 -14.13 -19.33
C ARG A 33 -1.20 -14.76 -18.19
N ILE A 34 -1.89 -15.49 -17.30
CA ILE A 34 -1.27 -16.22 -16.18
C ILE A 34 -1.83 -17.65 -16.16
N PRO A 35 -1.00 -18.70 -16.00
CA PRO A 35 -1.49 -20.06 -15.82
C PRO A 35 -2.45 -20.17 -14.64
N GLU A 36 -3.54 -20.91 -14.82
CA GLU A 36 -4.46 -21.25 -13.73
C GLU A 36 -3.78 -22.23 -12.77
N LEU A 37 -3.59 -21.80 -11.52
CA LEU A 37 -2.96 -22.61 -10.49
C LEU A 37 -3.98 -23.41 -9.67
N ASN A 38 -5.26 -23.02 -9.70
CA ASN A 38 -6.32 -23.73 -9.01
C ASN A 38 -6.87 -24.89 -9.86
N LYS A 39 -6.33 -26.09 -9.64
CA LYS A 39 -6.75 -27.31 -10.35
C LYS A 39 -8.05 -27.94 -9.84
N LYS A 40 -8.68 -27.37 -8.80
CA LYS A 40 -9.83 -27.98 -8.11
C LYS A 40 -11.20 -27.63 -8.69
N ASP A 41 -11.32 -26.52 -9.43
CA ASP A 41 -12.60 -26.02 -10.01
C ASP A 41 -12.64 -26.14 -11.53
N LEU A 42 -11.93 -27.11 -12.11
CA LEU A 42 -11.98 -27.36 -13.54
C LEU A 42 -12.91 -28.54 -13.78
N GLU A 43 -13.99 -28.34 -14.55
CA GLU A 43 -14.89 -29.43 -14.99
C GLU A 43 -14.11 -30.54 -15.74
N HIS A 44 -12.95 -30.19 -16.32
CA HIS A 44 -12.02 -31.12 -16.97
C HIS A 44 -10.54 -30.75 -16.67
N PRO A 45 -9.98 -31.20 -15.53
CA PRO A 45 -8.70 -30.72 -14.99
C PRO A 45 -7.43 -31.13 -15.76
N THR A 46 -7.54 -31.92 -16.82
CA THR A 46 -6.39 -32.47 -17.58
C THR A 46 -6.50 -32.29 -19.10
N LEU A 47 -7.56 -31.66 -19.60
CA LEU A 47 -7.77 -31.56 -21.06
C LEU A 47 -7.20 -30.28 -21.69
N PHE A 48 -7.10 -29.18 -20.93
CA PHE A 48 -6.61 -27.89 -21.43
C PHE A 48 -5.75 -27.15 -20.40
N ASP A 49 -4.65 -26.54 -20.88
CA ASP A 49 -3.90 -25.55 -20.11
C ASP A 49 -4.76 -24.29 -19.93
N THR A 50 -5.41 -24.20 -18.77
CA THR A 50 -6.32 -23.09 -18.47
C THR A 50 -5.51 -21.87 -18.05
N HIS A 51 -5.91 -20.70 -18.54
CA HIS A 51 -5.23 -19.44 -18.27
C HIS A 51 -6.23 -18.37 -17.82
N ARG A 52 -5.79 -17.52 -16.88
CA ARG A 52 -6.49 -16.28 -16.53
C ARG A 52 -5.97 -15.14 -17.38
N PHE A 53 -6.89 -14.37 -17.94
CA PHE A 53 -6.59 -13.19 -18.75
C PHE A 53 -7.02 -11.93 -18.00
N HIS A 54 -6.12 -10.96 -17.92
CA HIS A 54 -6.41 -9.64 -17.39
C HIS A 54 -6.08 -8.62 -18.49
N ALA A 55 -7.11 -7.91 -18.94
CA ALA A 55 -6.98 -6.91 -19.99
C ALA A 55 -7.23 -5.51 -19.43
N PHE A 56 -6.42 -4.54 -19.83
CA PHE A 56 -6.64 -3.13 -19.51
C PHE A 56 -6.25 -2.23 -20.68
N PHE A 57 -6.96 -1.11 -20.80
CA PHE A 57 -6.66 -0.06 -21.77
C PHE A 57 -5.71 0.96 -21.14
N THR A 58 -4.71 1.41 -21.90
CA THR A 58 -3.82 2.49 -21.46
C THR A 58 -3.48 3.44 -22.60
N THR A 59 -3.36 4.72 -22.26
CA THR A 59 -2.84 5.79 -23.12
C THR A 59 -1.41 6.17 -22.75
N THR A 60 -0.80 5.48 -21.77
CA THR A 60 0.54 5.78 -21.30
C THR A 60 1.59 5.34 -22.32
N ALA A 61 2.72 6.07 -22.36
CA ALA A 61 3.89 5.76 -23.18
C ALA A 61 4.87 4.75 -22.51
N LEU A 62 4.48 4.12 -21.40
CA LEU A 62 5.31 3.12 -20.70
C LEU A 62 5.51 1.88 -21.59
N ASP A 63 6.58 1.10 -21.40
CA ASP A 63 6.65 -0.20 -22.06
C ASP A 63 5.56 -1.16 -21.54
N THR A 64 5.25 -2.20 -22.31
CA THR A 64 4.16 -3.15 -22.02
C THR A 64 4.24 -3.76 -20.62
N VAL A 65 5.45 -4.16 -20.20
CA VAL A 65 5.67 -4.84 -18.91
C VAL A 65 5.53 -3.84 -17.77
N THR A 66 6.11 -2.64 -17.90
CA THR A 66 5.97 -1.58 -16.89
C THR A 66 4.52 -1.10 -16.77
N ALA A 67 3.79 -0.99 -17.88
CA ALA A 67 2.37 -0.65 -17.87
C ALA A 67 1.54 -1.69 -17.09
N ASP A 68 1.77 -2.99 -17.30
CA ASP A 68 1.13 -4.06 -16.53
C ASP A 68 1.46 -3.96 -15.03
N GLN A 69 2.74 -3.75 -14.68
CA GLN A 69 3.13 -3.60 -13.29
C GLN A 69 2.48 -2.40 -12.61
N VAL A 70 2.41 -1.25 -13.29
CA VAL A 70 1.75 -0.05 -12.77
C VAL A 70 0.25 -0.27 -12.61
N HIS A 71 -0.41 -0.87 -13.60
CA HIS A 71 -1.83 -1.20 -13.51
C HIS A 71 -2.11 -2.15 -12.33
N ARG A 72 -1.31 -3.19 -12.15
CA ARG A 72 -1.41 -4.11 -11.01
C ARG A 72 -1.18 -3.44 -9.66
N ARG A 73 -0.27 -2.45 -9.58
CA ARG A 73 -0.04 -1.69 -8.35
C ARG A 73 -1.26 -0.89 -7.90
N HIS A 74 -2.21 -0.59 -8.80
CA HIS A 74 -3.47 0.03 -8.40
C HIS A 74 -4.23 -0.81 -7.37
N ALA A 75 -4.09 -2.15 -7.38
CA ALA A 75 -4.71 -3.03 -6.38
C ALA A 75 -4.25 -2.76 -4.92
N ILE A 76 -3.14 -2.04 -4.73
CA ILE A 76 -2.68 -1.62 -3.38
C ILE A 76 -3.68 -0.65 -2.74
N ILE A 77 -4.44 0.12 -3.54
CA ILE A 77 -5.36 1.14 -3.02
C ILE A 77 -6.45 0.54 -2.13
N GLU A 78 -6.90 -0.69 -2.43
CA GLU A 78 -7.95 -1.36 -1.65
C GLU A 78 -7.45 -1.67 -0.24
N GLN A 79 -6.20 -2.13 -0.12
CA GLN A 79 -5.59 -2.40 1.17
C GLN A 79 -5.38 -1.10 1.98
N VAL A 80 -5.00 -0.01 1.30
CA VAL A 80 -4.89 1.33 1.93
C VAL A 80 -6.25 1.81 2.42
N HIS A 81 -7.30 1.67 1.59
CA HIS A 81 -8.66 2.04 1.97
C HIS A 81 -9.19 1.19 3.14
N ALA A 82 -8.92 -0.11 3.13
CA ALA A 82 -9.31 -1.02 4.21
C ALA A 82 -8.64 -0.62 5.53
N ASP A 83 -7.34 -0.30 5.52
CA ASP A 83 -6.60 0.11 6.72
C ASP A 83 -7.07 1.48 7.24
N LEU A 84 -7.34 2.44 6.35
CA LEU A 84 -7.91 3.75 6.73
C LEU A 84 -9.30 3.62 7.35
N LYS A 85 -10.19 2.80 6.75
CA LYS A 85 -11.53 2.49 7.28
C LYS A 85 -11.48 1.73 8.61
N GLY A 86 -10.52 0.82 8.76
CA GLY A 86 -10.26 0.11 10.02
C GLY A 86 -9.65 1.00 11.12
N SER A 87 -9.36 2.27 10.82
CA SER A 87 -8.77 3.22 11.76
C SER A 87 -9.59 4.51 11.83
N ALA A 88 -8.99 5.67 11.56
CA ALA A 88 -9.62 6.98 11.79
C ALA A 88 -10.90 7.22 10.95
N LEU A 89 -11.08 6.56 9.80
CA LEU A 89 -12.30 6.72 9.00
C LEU A 89 -13.42 5.74 9.37
N GLY A 90 -13.20 4.85 10.33
CA GLY A 90 -14.25 3.97 10.85
C GLY A 90 -15.30 4.69 11.70
N HIS A 91 -14.95 5.88 12.22
CA HIS A 91 -15.86 6.68 13.03
C HIS A 91 -15.58 8.18 12.84
N LEU A 92 -16.50 8.89 12.19
CA LEU A 92 -16.42 10.34 12.05
C LEU A 92 -16.92 11.01 13.35
N PRO A 93 -16.15 11.96 13.93
CA PRO A 93 -16.41 12.44 15.29
C PRO A 93 -17.52 13.51 15.38
N SER A 94 -18.10 13.95 14.25
CA SER A 94 -19.05 15.06 14.23
C SER A 94 -20.17 14.85 13.21
N GLY A 95 -21.34 15.45 13.47
CA GLY A 95 -22.40 15.59 12.47
C GLY A 95 -22.15 16.72 11.45
N ARG A 96 -21.10 17.54 11.63
CA ARG A 96 -20.77 18.67 10.75
C ARG A 96 -19.81 18.25 9.64
N PHE A 97 -20.19 18.51 8.39
CA PHE A 97 -19.38 18.16 7.21
C PHE A 97 -17.96 18.76 7.25
N THR A 98 -17.83 20.05 7.56
CA THR A 98 -16.53 20.73 7.58
C THR A 98 -15.59 20.18 8.67
N ALA A 99 -16.13 19.77 9.82
CA ALA A 99 -15.35 19.12 10.86
C ALA A 99 -14.83 17.74 10.40
N ASN A 100 -15.67 16.98 9.70
CA ASN A 100 -15.26 15.68 9.15
C ASN A 100 -14.28 15.81 7.97
N ALA A 101 -14.36 16.90 7.20
CA ALA A 101 -13.34 17.21 6.19
C ALA A 101 -11.97 17.47 6.83
N ALA A 102 -11.92 18.27 7.90
CA ALA A 102 -10.68 18.47 8.66
C ALA A 102 -10.18 17.16 9.28
N TRP A 103 -11.07 16.33 9.82
CA TRP A 103 -10.75 15.00 10.33
C TRP A 103 -10.12 14.10 9.27
N LEU A 104 -10.67 14.08 8.05
CA LEU A 104 -10.12 13.31 6.93
C LEU A 104 -8.69 13.75 6.61
N VAL A 105 -8.41 15.06 6.57
CA VAL A 105 -7.06 15.58 6.31
C VAL A 105 -6.08 15.10 7.40
N LEU A 106 -6.47 15.22 8.68
CA LEU A 106 -5.65 14.75 9.80
C LEU A 106 -5.43 13.23 9.75
N ALA A 107 -6.46 12.45 9.41
CA ALA A 107 -6.36 11.00 9.25
C ALA A 107 -5.36 10.61 8.16
N VAL A 108 -5.39 11.30 7.02
CA VAL A 108 -4.45 11.06 5.91
C VAL A 108 -3.01 11.43 6.30
N ILE A 109 -2.81 12.56 6.98
CA ILE A 109 -1.48 12.95 7.49
C ILE A 109 -0.95 11.90 8.47
N ALA A 110 -1.76 11.50 9.47
CA ALA A 110 -1.37 10.50 10.46
C ALA A 110 -1.05 9.14 9.82
N PHE A 111 -1.83 8.72 8.81
CA PHE A 111 -1.58 7.51 8.05
C PHE A 111 -0.24 7.58 7.32
N ASN A 112 0.04 8.67 6.60
CA ASN A 112 1.30 8.86 5.89
C ASN A 112 2.50 8.87 6.83
N LEU A 113 2.41 9.57 7.97
CA LEU A 113 3.47 9.58 8.98
C LEU A 113 3.73 8.18 9.55
N THR A 114 2.66 7.45 9.87
CA THR A 114 2.76 6.07 10.37
C THR A 114 3.39 5.15 9.33
N ARG A 115 3.05 5.34 8.06
CA ARG A 115 3.62 4.57 6.95
C ARG A 115 5.10 4.87 6.75
N THR A 116 5.49 6.15 6.76
CA THR A 116 6.89 6.57 6.67
C THR A 116 7.70 5.99 7.83
N ALA A 117 7.19 6.07 9.06
CA ALA A 117 7.83 5.47 10.23
C ALA A 117 8.10 3.97 10.00
N ALA A 118 7.10 3.22 9.50
CA ALA A 118 7.29 1.81 9.21
C ALA A 118 8.32 1.53 8.12
N THR A 119 8.39 2.36 7.06
CA THR A 119 9.40 2.18 6.00
C THR A 119 10.84 2.31 6.49
N ILE A 120 11.09 3.13 7.51
CA ILE A 120 12.41 3.35 8.13
C ILE A 120 12.88 2.12 8.93
N THR A 121 11.97 1.43 9.60
CA THR A 121 12.31 0.38 10.59
C THR A 121 12.72 -0.99 10.03
N GLY A 122 12.36 -1.32 8.79
CA GLY A 122 12.71 -2.61 8.17
C GLY A 122 11.58 -3.26 7.35
N PRO A 123 11.84 -4.41 6.70
CA PRO A 123 10.90 -5.05 5.78
C PRO A 123 9.62 -5.54 6.47
N ASP A 124 9.70 -6.05 7.70
CA ASP A 124 8.57 -6.66 8.40
C ASP A 124 7.45 -5.66 8.73
N LEU A 125 7.81 -4.43 9.09
CA LEU A 125 6.84 -3.38 9.38
C LEU A 125 6.43 -2.61 8.14
N ARG A 126 7.24 -2.63 7.07
CA ARG A 126 6.93 -1.97 5.80
C ARG A 126 5.60 -2.44 5.20
N SER A 127 5.22 -3.70 5.36
CA SER A 127 3.93 -4.24 4.88
C SER A 127 2.86 -4.34 5.96
N ALA A 128 3.13 -3.90 7.20
CA ALA A 128 2.20 -4.02 8.31
C ALA A 128 1.04 -3.02 8.23
N THR A 129 -0.07 -3.36 8.89
CA THR A 129 -1.24 -2.49 9.05
C THR A 129 -0.97 -1.35 10.02
N THR A 130 -1.72 -0.25 9.91
CA THR A 130 -1.62 0.92 10.80
C THR A 130 -1.79 0.51 12.28
N ALA A 131 -2.72 -0.40 12.59
CA ALA A 131 -2.92 -0.91 13.95
C ALA A 131 -1.66 -1.63 14.49
N THR A 132 -1.01 -2.43 13.64
CA THR A 132 0.22 -3.16 14.01
C THR A 132 1.38 -2.20 14.24
N ILE A 133 1.55 -1.22 13.35
CA ILE A 133 2.60 -0.19 13.49
C ILE A 133 2.38 0.59 14.79
N ARG A 134 1.15 1.01 15.07
CA ARG A 134 0.80 1.71 16.30
C ARG A 134 1.16 0.89 17.53
N ARG A 135 0.76 -0.38 17.58
CA ARG A 135 1.06 -1.28 18.71
C ARG A 135 2.57 -1.46 18.94
N LYS A 136 3.35 -1.59 17.88
CA LYS A 136 4.78 -1.93 17.96
C LYS A 136 5.70 -0.72 18.12
N LEU A 137 5.37 0.41 17.50
CA LEU A 137 6.25 1.58 17.43
C LEU A 137 5.75 2.81 18.19
N ILE A 138 4.44 2.95 18.42
CA ILE A 138 3.84 4.19 18.96
C ILE A 138 3.34 3.99 20.39
N THR A 139 2.46 3.00 20.61
CA THR A 139 1.84 2.70 21.92
C THR A 139 2.77 1.83 22.76
N VAL A 140 3.97 2.36 22.96
CA VAL A 140 5.07 1.75 23.70
C VAL A 140 4.94 2.15 25.16
N PRO A 141 4.82 1.20 26.10
CA PRO A 141 4.81 1.55 27.51
C PRO A 141 6.20 2.06 27.90
N ALA A 142 6.27 3.27 28.45
CA ALA A 142 7.51 3.88 28.87
C ALA A 142 7.32 4.70 30.15
N ARG A 143 8.37 4.77 30.97
CA ARG A 143 8.41 5.67 32.13
C ARG A 143 9.31 6.85 31.83
N ILE A 144 8.83 8.06 32.09
CA ILE A 144 9.58 9.29 31.88
C ILE A 144 10.18 9.72 33.21
N ALA A 145 11.50 9.94 33.23
CA ALA A 145 12.20 10.53 34.36
C ALA A 145 12.90 11.81 33.89
N SER A 146 12.78 12.89 34.67
CA SER A 146 13.46 14.16 34.41
C SER A 146 14.47 14.45 35.51
N SER A 147 15.73 14.70 35.14
CA SER A 147 16.78 15.12 36.08
C SER A 147 17.75 16.06 35.37
N GLY A 148 18.13 17.16 36.02
CA GLY A 148 19.18 18.07 35.53
C GLY A 148 19.04 18.49 34.06
N ARG A 149 17.90 19.08 33.67
CA ARG A 149 17.56 19.46 32.27
C ARG A 149 17.58 18.33 31.24
N ARG A 150 17.63 17.07 31.67
CA ARG A 150 17.58 15.89 30.80
C ARG A 150 16.31 15.09 31.05
N ILE A 151 15.65 14.69 29.96
CA ILE A 151 14.53 13.74 29.98
C ILE A 151 15.09 12.37 29.59
N THR A 152 14.83 11.37 30.42
CA THR A 152 15.20 9.97 30.18
C THR A 152 13.93 9.13 30.03
N LEU A 153 13.83 8.40 28.93
CA LEU A 153 12.74 7.49 28.64
C LEU A 153 13.17 6.06 28.98
N HIS A 154 12.59 5.48 30.03
CA HIS A 154 12.81 4.09 30.40
C HIS A 154 11.83 3.19 29.64
N LEU A 155 12.38 2.40 28.73
CA LEU A 155 11.64 1.44 27.90
C LEU A 155 11.62 0.04 28.53
N PRO A 156 10.70 -0.84 28.10
CA PRO A 156 10.68 -2.24 28.54
C PRO A 156 11.97 -2.95 28.11
N ARG A 157 12.47 -3.84 28.96
CA ARG A 157 13.67 -4.66 28.63
C ARG A 157 13.27 -5.86 27.79
N ALA A 158 14.10 -6.21 26.79
CA ALA A 158 14.01 -7.44 26.00
C ALA A 158 12.64 -7.66 25.31
N TRP A 159 11.94 -6.58 24.96
CA TRP A 159 10.71 -6.64 24.20
C TRP A 159 10.95 -6.81 22.68
N PRO A 160 10.04 -7.47 21.93
CA PRO A 160 10.37 -8.00 20.59
C PRO A 160 10.57 -6.96 19.47
N TRP A 161 10.23 -5.69 19.69
CA TRP A 161 10.28 -4.62 18.69
C TRP A 161 11.28 -3.50 19.05
N GLU A 162 12.19 -3.77 19.99
CA GLU A 162 13.24 -2.84 20.43
C GLU A 162 14.08 -2.31 19.29
N ALA A 163 14.55 -3.21 18.40
CA ALA A 163 15.40 -2.85 17.29
C ALA A 163 14.68 -1.90 16.33
N ALA A 164 13.47 -2.25 15.92
CA ALA A 164 12.65 -1.43 15.02
C ALA A 164 12.35 -0.05 15.63
N TRP A 165 11.98 0.01 16.92
CA TRP A 165 11.73 1.27 17.61
C TRP A 165 12.99 2.13 17.70
N THR A 166 14.12 1.53 18.06
CA THR A 166 15.42 2.22 18.18
C THR A 166 15.86 2.77 16.83
N THR A 167 15.72 2.01 15.73
CA THR A 167 16.00 2.50 14.38
C THR A 167 15.18 3.72 14.02
N LEU A 168 13.87 3.71 14.29
CA LEU A 168 13.00 4.86 14.06
C LEU A 168 13.43 6.06 14.91
N PHE A 169 13.68 5.85 16.20
CA PHE A 169 14.03 6.90 17.15
C PHE A 169 15.36 7.56 16.76
N SER A 170 16.39 6.77 16.49
CA SER A 170 17.69 7.25 16.04
C SER A 170 17.61 7.97 14.70
N HIS A 171 16.77 7.52 13.77
CA HIS A 171 16.59 8.22 12.48
C HIS A 171 15.86 9.55 12.64
N ALA A 172 14.77 9.59 13.43
CA ALA A 172 13.93 10.78 13.57
C ALA A 172 14.58 11.87 14.44
N LEU A 173 15.44 11.49 15.37
CA LEU A 173 16.09 12.39 16.33
C LEU A 173 17.62 12.41 16.18
N ALA A 174 18.15 11.91 15.06
CA ALA A 174 19.56 12.10 14.73
C ALA A 174 19.88 13.60 14.74
N PRO A 175 21.03 14.02 15.31
CA PRO A 175 21.48 15.39 15.14
C PRO A 175 21.62 15.71 13.63
N PRO A 176 21.29 16.94 13.20
CA PRO A 176 21.37 17.31 11.80
C PRO A 176 22.79 17.05 11.27
N GLN A 177 22.87 16.46 10.08
CA GLN A 177 24.15 16.25 9.42
C GLN A 177 24.72 17.62 9.05
N SER A 178 25.90 17.93 9.59
CA SER A 178 26.67 19.14 9.32
C SER A 178 27.18 19.19 7.89
#